data_AF-A0A916Q2S8-F1
#
_entry.id   AF-A0A916Q2S8-F1
#
_cell.length_a   1.000
_cell.length_b   1.000
_cell.length_c   1.000
_cell.angle_alpha   90.00
_cell.angle_beta   90.00
_cell.angle_gamma   90.00
#
_symmetry.space_group_name_H-M   'P 1'
#
loop_
_entity.id
_entity.type
_entity.pdbx_description
1 polymer ?
#
loop_
_entity_poly.entity_id
_entity_poly.type
_entity_poly.pdbx_seq_one_letter_code
_entity_poly.pdbx_strand_id
1 'polypeptide(L)'
;MNTEIAEDLFTQGLERYKQGESAAELIPVFEKVCDRQPKIASGWICLSWLYLLDNNAKLAVKAGQKAVKIAPEDPQGHINLAIAMLELSQKGVREQVEAAQNWLMILKDIKPEIVENFEEGLRRRPDWKALEKVRDWVLS
;
A
#
# COMPACT_ATOMS: atom_id res chain seq x y z
N MET A 1 -4.53 4.69 -26.20
CA MET A 1 -5.57 3.66 -26.00
C MET A 1 -5.35 2.76 -24.78
N ASN A 2 -4.33 1.88 -24.68
CA ASN A 2 -4.22 0.98 -23.51
C ASN A 2 -3.94 1.69 -22.17
N THR A 3 -3.19 2.80 -22.18
CA THR A 3 -2.86 3.58 -20.98
C THR A 3 -4.06 4.35 -20.44
N GLU A 4 -4.84 5.00 -21.31
CA GLU A 4 -6.04 5.78 -20.94
C GLU A 4 -7.10 4.89 -20.26
N ILE A 5 -7.26 3.65 -20.72
CA ILE A 5 -8.17 2.68 -20.09
C ILE A 5 -7.69 2.27 -18.70
N ALA A 6 -6.38 2.16 -18.49
CA ALA A 6 -5.81 1.78 -17.19
C ALA A 6 -5.88 2.93 -16.17
N GLU A 7 -5.66 4.17 -16.60
CA GLU A 7 -5.82 5.36 -15.76
C GLU A 7 -7.29 5.57 -15.35
N ASP A 8 -8.22 5.32 -16.27
CA ASP A 8 -9.66 5.34 -15.99
C ASP A 8 -10.06 4.23 -14.99
N LEU A 9 -9.61 3.00 -15.20
CA LEU A 9 -9.81 1.89 -14.26
C LEU A 9 -9.24 2.19 -12.87
N PHE A 10 -8.05 2.79 -12.80
CA PHE A 10 -7.42 3.20 -11.54
C PHE A 10 -8.26 4.26 -10.83
N THR A 11 -8.68 5.30 -11.55
CA THR A 11 -9.50 6.40 -11.01
C THR A 11 -10.84 5.89 -10.48
N GLN A 12 -11.54 5.05 -11.24
CA GLN A 12 -12.79 4.41 -10.80
C GLN A 12 -12.58 3.50 -9.59
N GLY A 13 -11.48 2.73 -9.57
CA GLY A 13 -11.12 1.89 -8.43
C GLY A 13 -10.90 2.69 -7.15
N LEU A 14 -10.23 3.83 -7.24
CA LEU A 14 -10.04 4.73 -6.10
C LEU A 14 -11.35 5.35 -5.61
N GLU A 15 -12.24 5.75 -6.52
CA GLU A 15 -13.54 6.32 -6.14
C GLU A 15 -14.41 5.27 -5.43
N ARG A 16 -14.45 4.05 -5.97
CA ARG A 16 -15.13 2.91 -5.34
C ARG A 16 -14.56 2.58 -3.96
N TYR A 17 -13.24 2.62 -3.81
CA TYR A 17 -12.58 2.46 -2.52
C TYR A 17 -13.04 3.51 -1.49
N LYS A 18 -13.09 4.78 -1.90
CA LYS A 18 -13.58 5.90 -1.06
C LYS A 18 -15.05 5.75 -0.67
N GLN A 19 -15.87 5.17 -1.55
CA GLN A 19 -17.27 4.85 -1.29
C GLN A 19 -17.45 3.65 -0.34
N GLY A 20 -16.35 3.03 0.12
CA GLY A 20 -16.38 1.96 1.11
C GLY A 20 -16.49 0.57 0.50
N GLU A 21 -16.26 0.41 -0.81
CA GLU A 21 -16.25 -0.90 -1.42
C GLU A 21 -15.16 -1.79 -0.82
N SER A 22 -15.46 -3.09 -0.70
CA SER A 22 -14.60 -4.05 -0.03
C SER A 22 -13.29 -4.28 -0.80
N ALA A 23 -12.23 -4.64 -0.07
CA ALA A 23 -10.95 -4.95 -0.70
C ALA A 23 -11.05 -6.12 -1.69
N ALA A 24 -11.83 -7.16 -1.35
CA ALA A 24 -12.06 -8.32 -2.20
C ALA A 24 -12.63 -7.96 -3.59
N GLU A 25 -13.57 -7.02 -3.67
CA GLU A 25 -14.17 -6.57 -4.94
C GLU A 25 -13.23 -5.68 -5.76
N LEU A 26 -12.31 -4.99 -5.10
CA LEU A 26 -11.37 -4.06 -5.75
C LEU A 26 -10.08 -4.73 -6.21
N ILE A 27 -9.68 -5.85 -5.59
CA ILE A 27 -8.47 -6.60 -5.97
C ILE A 27 -8.45 -6.92 -7.47
N PRO A 28 -9.50 -7.52 -8.09
CA PRO A 28 -9.48 -7.83 -9.53
C PRO A 28 -9.38 -6.60 -10.42
N VAL A 29 -9.81 -5.43 -9.94
CA VAL A 29 -9.67 -4.15 -10.67
C VAL A 29 -8.22 -3.69 -10.64
N PHE A 30 -7.60 -3.67 -9.46
CA PHE A 30 -6.21 -3.24 -9.32
C PHE A 30 -5.20 -4.25 -9.88
N GLU A 31 -5.52 -5.54 -9.93
CA GLU A 31 -4.77 -6.54 -10.70
C GLU A 31 -4.75 -6.17 -12.19
N LYS A 32 -5.91 -5.84 -12.79
CA LYS A 32 -5.98 -5.38 -14.19
C LYS A 32 -5.22 -4.08 -14.40
N VAL A 33 -5.27 -3.13 -13.46
CA VAL A 33 -4.46 -1.90 -13.54
C VAL A 33 -2.98 -2.26 -13.61
N CYS A 34 -2.50 -3.11 -12.69
CA CYS A 34 -1.11 -3.55 -12.65
C CYS A 34 -0.68 -4.31 -13.91
N ASP A 35 -1.55 -5.14 -14.47
CA ASP A 35 -1.29 -5.87 -15.72
C ASP A 35 -1.15 -4.93 -16.92
N ARG A 36 -1.96 -3.87 -16.97
CA ARG A 36 -1.93 -2.87 -18.05
C ARG A 36 -0.79 -1.87 -17.89
N GLN A 37 -0.42 -1.55 -16.66
CA GLN A 37 0.60 -0.56 -16.31
C GLN A 37 1.63 -1.13 -15.32
N PRO A 38 2.40 -2.18 -15.69
CA PRO A 38 3.27 -2.90 -14.75
C PRO A 38 4.46 -2.08 -14.25
N LYS A 39 4.73 -0.91 -14.86
CA LYS A 39 5.81 0.02 -14.51
C LYS A 39 5.34 1.24 -13.72
N ILE A 40 4.07 1.29 -13.32
CA ILE A 40 3.51 2.39 -12.53
C ILE A 40 3.33 1.90 -11.09
N ALA A 41 3.98 2.57 -10.14
CA ALA A 41 4.03 2.11 -8.75
C ALA A 41 2.67 2.22 -8.04
N SER A 42 1.88 3.27 -8.32
CA SER A 42 0.61 3.54 -7.61
C SER A 42 -0.36 2.37 -7.66
N GLY A 43 -0.49 1.70 -8.81
CA GLY A 43 -1.30 0.47 -8.93
C GLY A 43 -0.83 -0.64 -7.99
N TRP A 44 0.48 -0.88 -7.92
CA TRP A 44 1.07 -1.89 -7.03
C TRP A 44 0.95 -1.52 -5.55
N ILE A 45 1.06 -0.23 -5.20
CA ILE A 45 0.88 0.28 -3.83
C ILE A 45 -0.56 0.02 -3.39
N CYS A 46 -1.54 0.42 -4.19
CA CYS A 46 -2.95 0.17 -3.91
C CYS A 46 -3.25 -1.33 -3.85
N LEU A 47 -2.74 -2.12 -4.79
CA LEU A 47 -2.96 -3.58 -4.78
C LEU A 47 -2.36 -4.24 -3.52
N SER A 48 -1.17 -3.80 -3.10
CA SER A 48 -0.57 -4.27 -1.85
C SER A 48 -1.44 -3.93 -0.63
N TRP A 49 -1.98 -2.72 -0.59
CA TRP A 49 -2.88 -2.28 0.49
C TRP A 49 -4.18 -3.08 0.52
N LEU A 50 -4.79 -3.31 -0.64
CA LEU A 50 -6.02 -4.09 -0.76
C LEU A 50 -5.79 -5.55 -0.32
N TYR A 51 -4.69 -6.17 -0.72
CA TYR A 51 -4.35 -7.51 -0.22
C TYR A 51 -4.14 -7.54 1.29
N LEU A 52 -3.57 -6.50 1.88
CA LEU A 52 -3.41 -6.43 3.34
C LEU A 52 -4.75 -6.30 4.07
N LEU A 53 -5.68 -5.47 3.55
CA LEU A 53 -7.03 -5.35 4.07
C LEU A 53 -7.81 -6.67 3.97
N ASP A 54 -7.58 -7.41 2.89
CA ASP A 54 -8.16 -8.73 2.62
C ASP A 54 -7.40 -9.89 3.30
N ASN A 55 -6.50 -9.60 4.24
CA ASN A 55 -5.72 -10.59 5.01
C ASN A 55 -4.88 -11.55 4.14
N ASN A 56 -4.46 -11.07 2.96
CA ASN A 56 -3.69 -11.77 1.95
C ASN A 56 -2.21 -11.33 1.92
N ALA A 57 -1.55 -11.36 3.08
CA ALA A 57 -0.18 -10.88 3.28
C ALA A 57 0.86 -11.40 2.27
N LYS A 58 0.72 -12.66 1.81
CA LYS A 58 1.64 -13.26 0.81
C LYS A 58 1.58 -12.55 -0.53
N LEU A 59 0.39 -12.14 -0.96
CA LEU A 59 0.21 -11.39 -2.21
C LEU A 59 0.60 -9.92 -2.00
N ALA A 60 0.30 -9.36 -0.82
CA ALA A 60 0.76 -8.03 -0.44
C ALA A 60 2.29 -7.89 -0.51
N VAL A 61 3.07 -8.85 0.00
CA VAL A 61 4.54 -8.81 -0.12
C VAL A 61 4.98 -8.73 -1.58
N LYS A 62 4.37 -9.52 -2.48
CA LYS A 62 4.72 -9.49 -3.91
C LYS A 62 4.42 -8.13 -4.54
N ALA A 63 3.25 -7.57 -4.25
CA ALA A 63 2.84 -6.26 -4.77
C ALA A 63 3.71 -5.12 -4.16
N GLY A 64 3.95 -5.14 -2.86
CA GLY A 64 4.82 -4.18 -2.17
C GLY A 64 6.26 -4.21 -2.67
N GLN A 65 6.83 -5.39 -2.94
CA GLN A 65 8.15 -5.51 -3.56
C GLN A 65 8.20 -4.89 -4.97
N LYS A 66 7.13 -5.02 -5.76
CA LYS A 66 7.02 -4.37 -7.06
C LYS A 66 6.93 -2.86 -6.92
N ALA A 67 6.09 -2.36 -6.00
CA ALA A 67 5.95 -0.95 -5.70
C ALA A 67 7.30 -0.30 -5.33
N VAL A 68 7.98 -0.83 -4.30
CA VAL A 68 9.27 -0.32 -3.82
C VAL A 68 10.37 -0.41 -4.90
N LYS A 69 10.32 -1.42 -5.77
CA LYS A 69 11.28 -1.51 -6.88
C LYS A 69 11.07 -0.41 -7.93
N ILE A 70 9.83 0.01 -8.16
CA ILE A 70 9.46 1.00 -9.19
C ILE A 70 9.63 2.42 -8.65
N ALA A 71 9.16 2.67 -7.42
CA ALA A 71 9.22 3.95 -6.74
C ALA A 71 9.80 3.76 -5.32
N PRO A 72 11.13 3.61 -5.19
CA PRO A 72 11.80 3.50 -3.88
C PRO A 72 11.70 4.77 -3.03
N GLU A 73 11.23 5.88 -3.61
CA GLU A 73 10.97 7.16 -2.94
C GLU A 73 9.59 7.27 -2.28
N ASP A 74 8.68 6.33 -2.56
CA ASP A 74 7.33 6.34 -2.03
C ASP A 74 7.27 5.65 -0.65
N PRO A 75 6.99 6.39 0.45
CA PRO A 75 6.96 5.79 1.78
C PRO A 75 5.78 4.84 1.97
N GLN A 76 4.64 5.02 1.29
CA GLN A 76 3.49 4.12 1.41
C GLN A 76 3.82 2.72 0.86
N GLY A 77 4.58 2.64 -0.24
CA GLY A 77 5.09 1.37 -0.76
C GLY A 77 5.93 0.60 0.26
N HIS A 78 6.85 1.30 0.93
CA HIS A 78 7.66 0.74 2.01
C HIS A 78 6.82 0.32 3.23
N ILE A 79 5.88 1.14 3.66
CA ILE A 79 4.95 0.85 4.77
C ILE A 79 4.15 -0.41 4.49
N ASN A 80 3.52 -0.52 3.31
CA ASN A 80 2.71 -1.68 2.93
C ASN A 80 3.56 -2.96 2.93
N LEU A 81 4.78 -2.88 2.38
CA LEU A 81 5.71 -4.00 2.39
C LEU A 81 6.13 -4.38 3.82
N ALA A 82 6.43 -3.41 4.68
CA ALA A 82 6.79 -3.65 6.08
C ALA A 82 5.68 -4.37 6.86
N ILE A 83 4.42 -3.94 6.68
CA ILE A 83 3.26 -4.57 7.33
C ILE A 83 3.10 -6.02 6.84
N ALA A 84 3.14 -6.24 5.52
CA ALA A 84 2.99 -7.56 4.94
C ALA A 84 4.09 -8.54 5.37
N MET A 85 5.34 -8.05 5.44
CA MET A 85 6.47 -8.82 5.94
C MET A 85 6.32 -9.16 7.42
N LEU A 86 5.84 -8.22 8.23
CA LEU A 86 5.61 -8.44 9.66
C LEU A 86 4.51 -9.47 9.92
N GLU A 87 3.39 -9.43 9.18
CA GLU A 87 2.32 -10.43 9.26
C GLU A 87 2.82 -11.84 8.94
N LEU A 88 3.81 -11.95 8.04
CA LEU A 88 4.42 -13.22 7.65
C LEU A 88 5.67 -13.58 8.46
N SER A 89 6.02 -12.80 9.50
CA SER A 89 7.25 -12.97 10.28
C SER A 89 8.51 -13.03 9.41
N GLN A 90 8.55 -12.28 8.31
CA GLN A 90 9.69 -12.17 7.42
C GLN A 90 10.74 -11.21 7.98
N LYS A 91 12.01 -11.44 7.65
CA LYS A 91 13.12 -10.52 7.93
C LYS A 91 13.11 -9.36 6.93
N GLY A 92 13.73 -8.24 7.28
CA GLY A 92 13.86 -7.08 6.39
C GLY A 92 12.85 -5.95 6.69
N VAL A 93 12.03 -6.09 7.73
CA VAL A 93 10.99 -5.10 8.12
C VAL A 93 11.62 -3.76 8.50
N ARG A 94 12.74 -3.80 9.24
CA ARG A 94 13.42 -2.60 9.74
C ARG A 94 13.89 -1.70 8.60
N GLU A 95 14.46 -2.30 7.56
CA GLU A 95 14.96 -1.60 6.38
C GLU A 95 13.83 -0.87 5.64
N GLN A 96 12.63 -1.45 5.59
CA GLN A 96 11.46 -0.80 4.99
C GLN A 96 10.94 0.35 5.86
N VAL A 97 10.91 0.16 7.18
CA VAL A 97 10.53 1.22 8.13
C VAL A 97 11.50 2.41 8.05
N GLU A 98 12.80 2.15 8.07
CA GLU A 98 13.84 3.20 7.97
C GLU A 98 13.75 3.95 6.63
N ALA A 99 13.48 3.24 5.53
CA ALA A 99 13.24 3.88 4.24
C ALA A 99 12.01 4.81 4.26
N ALA A 100 10.88 4.35 4.80
CA ALA A 100 9.67 5.17 4.94
C ALA A 100 9.92 6.41 5.81
N GLN A 101 10.62 6.27 6.94
CA GLN A 101 11.01 7.38 7.81
C GLN A 101 11.86 8.42 7.07
N ASN A 102 12.88 7.96 6.33
CA ASN A 102 13.78 8.84 5.59
C ASN A 102 13.03 9.68 4.56
N TRP A 103 12.10 9.08 3.81
CA TRP A 103 11.30 9.81 2.83
C TRP A 103 10.29 10.74 3.48
N LEU A 104 9.69 10.37 4.61
CA LEU A 104 8.81 11.27 5.37
C LEU A 104 9.53 12.48 5.97
N MET A 105 10.83 12.38 6.26
CA MET A 105 11.64 13.53 6.67
C MET A 105 11.84 14.54 5.53
N ILE A 106 11.90 14.07 4.28
CA ILE A 106 12.10 14.88 3.08
C ILE A 106 10.75 15.41 2.56
N LEU A 107 9.77 14.53 2.39
CA LEU A 107 8.44 14.77 1.85
C LEU A 107 7.48 15.08 3.00
N LYS A 108 7.66 16.23 3.67
CA LYS A 108 6.87 16.55 4.86
C LYS A 108 5.38 16.72 4.58
N ASP A 109 5.03 17.13 3.38
CA ASP A 109 3.65 17.43 2.97
C ASP A 109 2.77 16.17 2.87
N ILE A 110 3.37 14.98 2.70
CA ILE A 110 2.63 13.72 2.63
C ILE A 110 2.44 13.04 3.99
N LYS A 111 3.10 13.52 5.05
CA LYS A 111 2.98 12.93 6.39
C LYS A 111 1.52 12.88 6.89
N PRO A 112 0.68 13.93 6.72
CA PRO A 112 -0.74 13.85 7.09
C PRO A 112 -1.51 12.77 6.34
N GLU A 113 -1.22 12.56 5.04
CA GLU A 113 -1.83 11.49 4.24
C GLU A 113 -1.44 10.10 4.76
N ILE A 114 -0.17 9.91 5.11
CA ILE A 114 0.29 8.63 5.70
C ILE A 114 -0.38 8.35 7.05
N VAL A 115 -0.52 9.37 7.92
CA VAL A 115 -1.25 9.23 9.19
C VAL A 115 -2.69 8.80 8.93
N GLU A 116 -3.38 9.47 8.01
CA GLU A 116 -4.75 9.15 7.63
C GLU A 116 -4.87 7.72 7.07
N ASN A 117 -3.91 7.26 6.26
CA ASN A 117 -3.91 5.91 5.72
C ASN A 117 -3.80 4.84 6.82
N PHE A 118 -3.00 5.08 7.86
CA PHE A 118 -2.96 4.21 9.05
C PHE A 118 -4.29 4.20 9.79
N GLU A 119 -4.90 5.36 10.00
CA GLU A 119 -6.20 5.48 10.67
C GLU A 119 -7.32 4.80 9.87
N GLU A 120 -7.37 5.00 8.55
CA GLU A 120 -8.30 4.33 7.63
C GLU A 120 -8.13 2.82 7.68
N GLY A 121 -6.88 2.34 7.69
CA GLY A 121 -6.58 0.91 7.85
C GLY A 121 -7.16 0.33 9.14
N LEU A 122 -7.05 1.05 10.25
CA LEU A 122 -7.62 0.64 11.53
C LEU A 122 -9.15 0.78 11.57
N ARG A 123 -9.74 1.76 10.88
CA ARG A 123 -11.20 1.84 10.74
C ARG A 123 -11.76 0.65 9.97
N ARG A 124 -11.07 0.20 8.91
CA ARG A 124 -11.48 -0.97 8.11
C ARG A 124 -11.14 -2.30 8.77
N ARG A 125 -10.07 -2.36 9.55
CA ARG A 125 -9.59 -3.54 10.28
C ARG A 125 -9.12 -3.15 11.69
N PRO A 126 -10.03 -3.09 12.69
CA PRO A 126 -9.72 -2.58 14.03
C PRO A 126 -8.63 -3.32 14.81
N ASP A 127 -8.45 -4.63 14.57
CA ASP A 127 -7.50 -5.47 15.32
C ASP A 127 -6.19 -5.72 14.54
N TRP A 128 -5.71 -4.73 13.80
CA TRP A 128 -4.55 -4.89 12.92
C TRP A 128 -3.20 -4.61 13.60
N LYS A 129 -2.79 -5.52 14.48
CA LYS A 129 -1.55 -5.40 15.29
C LYS A 129 -0.27 -5.12 14.50
N ALA A 130 -0.15 -5.68 13.30
CA ALA A 130 1.02 -5.44 12.45
C ALA A 130 1.06 -3.99 11.94
N LEU A 131 -0.10 -3.45 11.54
CA LEU A 131 -0.23 -2.05 11.14
C LEU A 131 0.08 -1.12 12.30
N GLU A 132 -0.47 -1.37 13.51
CA GLU A 132 -0.20 -0.54 14.68
C GLU A 132 1.30 -0.45 14.99
N LYS A 133 2.01 -1.58 14.97
CA LYS A 133 3.46 -1.61 15.20
C LYS A 133 4.23 -0.83 14.14
N VAL A 134 3.90 -1.04 12.86
CA VAL A 134 4.58 -0.33 11.77
C VAL A 134 4.29 1.17 11.84
N ARG A 135 3.05 1.58 12.15
CA ARG A 135 2.69 2.97 12.39
C ARG A 135 3.57 3.58 13.48
N ASP A 136 3.66 2.92 14.64
CA ASP A 136 4.42 3.42 15.79
C ASP A 136 5.92 3.53 15.46
N TRP A 137 6.47 2.59 14.70
CA TRP A 137 7.86 2.67 14.26
C TRP A 137 8.09 3.74 13.19
N VAL A 138 7.18 3.92 12.24
CA VAL A 138 7.35 4.88 11.14
C VAL A 138 7.14 6.32 11.61
N LEU A 139 6.25 6.54 12.58
CA LEU A 139 5.90 7.88 13.07
C LEU A 139 6.70 8.32 14.31
N SER A 140 7.59 7.46 14.81
CA SER A 140 8.50 7.76 15.94
C SER A 140 9.47 8.90 15.66
#